data_AF-A0A1Q4NZ13-F1
#
_entry.id   AF-A0A1Q4NZ13-F1
#
_cell.length_a   1.000
_cell.length_b   1.000
_cell.length_c   1.000
_cell.angle_alpha   90.00
_cell.angle_beta   90.00
_cell.angle_gamma   90.00
#
_symmetry.space_group_name_H-M   'P 1'
#
loop_
_entity.id
_entity.type
_entity.pdbx_description
1 polymer ?
#
loop_
_entity_poly.entity_id
_entity_poly.type
_entity_poly.pdbx_seq_one_letter_code
_entity_poly.pdbx_strand_id
1 'polypeptide(L)'
;MALISELDQHIKVPSSEYYLKHTKRPGVAMIFLNTLLRIVAGEYTNLRFKPLLTFIRAFDAVLNSSLSIEELLRLWSDFSFPLPDTDQKADWANEAVKEKRRSLASQFVTGITLHNFKSFEEFTLDFTNIIPPEGSAPCVALVGENSTGKSSILQGICLALMSRQQRGRLRLDYENYLQRDREGWQRSHMKPASITLTLEGGGTRMLTISDEGLVFSDNDWPDFMVLAYGARRYFCERTRRTAVGKSLFYPTALLRDVTSELADKDDEFFASIARAMKEILSLEQGEFLLRDSHRNILVRAHGRDTPLSKMSDGYQSLFAMSLDIMFRMTHYWGSLESARGVVLIDEMETHLHPRWKIQVVSALRRAMPGVQFIFSTHDPLCLRGLTQHEVRVLFRDPRQQIVELSELPLVQGMDIEQLLTSDYFGLLSTLDGTLENLLKRYEHTIQRTPGQQRLIHDIERELSQYQALSGNPVQRVIAEGIARYVEQARQTPLEREKLHQDAVRMIVKSLQEAQR
;
A
#
# COMPACT_ATOMS: atom_id res chain seq x y z
N MET A 1 -25.45 -36.18 29.44
CA MET A 1 -26.52 -35.15 29.54
C MET A 1 -26.23 -34.11 30.62
N ALA A 2 -26.21 -34.44 31.91
CA ALA A 2 -25.89 -33.46 32.98
C ALA A 2 -24.49 -32.80 32.82
N LEU A 3 -23.48 -33.61 32.46
CA LEU A 3 -22.11 -33.15 32.21
C LEU A 3 -22.00 -32.16 31.03
N ILE A 4 -22.86 -32.31 30.01
CA ILE A 4 -22.86 -31.50 28.80
C ILE A 4 -23.43 -30.12 29.12
N SER A 5 -24.49 -30.05 29.93
CA SER A 5 -25.10 -28.80 30.37
C SER A 5 -24.20 -27.97 31.31
N GLU A 6 -23.36 -28.62 32.13
CA GLU A 6 -22.39 -27.91 33.00
C GLU A 6 -21.16 -27.44 32.21
N LEU A 7 -20.70 -28.20 31.21
CA LEU A 7 -19.64 -27.78 30.29
C LEU A 7 -20.06 -26.56 29.47
N ASP A 8 -21.29 -26.52 28.99
CA ASP A 8 -21.86 -25.40 28.22
C ASP A 8 -21.95 -24.11 29.06
N GLN A 9 -22.14 -24.22 30.38
CA GLN A 9 -22.12 -23.08 31.30
C GLN A 9 -20.72 -22.55 31.62
N HIS A 10 -19.68 -23.40 31.52
CA HIS A 10 -18.29 -23.02 31.76
C HIS A 10 -17.59 -22.48 30.51
N ILE A 11 -17.97 -22.95 29.31
CA ILE A 11 -17.49 -22.44 28.01
C ILE A 11 -18.31 -21.18 27.65
N LYS A 12 -18.23 -20.14 28.49
CA LYS A 12 -19.01 -18.90 28.34
C LYS A 12 -18.47 -17.92 27.29
N VAL A 13 -17.58 -18.36 26.38
CA VAL A 13 -17.16 -17.58 25.21
C VAL A 13 -17.03 -18.49 23.99
N PRO A 14 -17.85 -18.30 22.93
CA PRO A 14 -17.85 -19.15 21.77
C PRO A 14 -16.90 -18.60 20.70
N SER A 15 -15.66 -19.10 20.65
CA SER A 15 -14.91 -19.21 19.39
C SER A 15 -13.57 -19.91 19.64
N SER A 16 -13.17 -20.77 18.70
CA SER A 16 -11.79 -21.27 18.60
C SER A 16 -10.77 -20.12 18.58
N GLU A 17 -11.17 -18.96 18.04
CA GLU A 17 -10.40 -17.71 17.99
C GLU A 17 -10.01 -17.15 19.37
N TYR A 18 -10.88 -17.22 20.38
CA TYR A 18 -10.58 -16.73 21.73
C TYR A 18 -9.42 -17.50 22.37
N TYR A 19 -9.49 -18.83 22.29
CA TYR A 19 -8.48 -19.72 22.85
C TYR A 19 -7.18 -19.72 22.05
N LEU A 20 -7.23 -19.47 20.74
CA LEU A 20 -6.05 -19.26 19.90
C LEU A 20 -5.28 -17.97 20.26
N LYS A 21 -5.99 -16.90 20.64
CA LYS A 21 -5.38 -15.60 20.98
C LYS A 21 -4.80 -15.53 22.40
N HIS A 22 -5.38 -16.26 23.36
CA HIS A 22 -5.05 -16.09 24.79
C HIS A 22 -4.24 -17.23 25.42
N THR A 23 -3.88 -18.27 24.65
CA THR A 23 -3.11 -19.41 25.18
C THR A 23 -1.66 -19.39 24.70
N LYS A 24 -0.69 -19.67 25.58
CA LYS A 24 0.74 -19.76 25.19
C LYS A 24 1.01 -21.01 24.35
N ARG A 25 0.15 -22.04 24.40
CA ARG A 25 0.27 -23.32 23.66
C ARG A 25 -1.03 -23.65 22.90
N PRO A 26 -1.33 -22.94 21.80
CA PRO A 26 -2.60 -23.06 21.08
C PRO A 26 -2.84 -24.45 20.48
N GLY A 27 -1.78 -25.16 20.06
CA GLY A 27 -1.90 -26.54 19.55
C GLY A 27 -2.41 -27.52 20.61
N VAL A 28 -1.96 -27.39 21.86
CA VAL A 28 -2.41 -28.27 22.96
C VAL A 28 -3.85 -27.95 23.35
N ALA A 29 -4.22 -26.65 23.37
CA ALA A 29 -5.58 -26.22 23.66
C ALA A 29 -6.58 -26.70 22.58
N MET A 30 -6.20 -26.65 21.31
CA MET A 30 -7.04 -27.12 20.19
C MET A 30 -7.21 -28.64 20.19
N ILE A 31 -6.13 -29.39 20.44
CA ILE A 31 -6.21 -30.86 20.62
C ILE A 31 -7.18 -31.19 21.76
N PHE A 32 -7.09 -30.47 22.88
CA PHE A 32 -7.95 -30.68 24.04
C PHE A 32 -9.43 -30.35 23.74
N LEU A 33 -9.70 -29.23 23.08
CA LEU A 33 -11.06 -28.80 22.70
C LEU A 33 -11.71 -29.76 21.70
N ASN A 34 -10.95 -30.28 20.73
CA ASN A 34 -11.47 -31.20 19.73
C ASN A 34 -11.77 -32.59 20.32
N THR A 35 -10.88 -33.10 21.19
CA THR A 35 -11.16 -34.34 21.95
C THR A 35 -12.43 -34.17 22.79
N LEU A 36 -12.63 -33.00 23.41
CA LEU A 36 -13.85 -32.67 24.15
C LEU A 36 -15.10 -32.72 23.25
N LEU A 37 -15.06 -32.08 22.08
CA LEU A 37 -16.17 -32.09 21.13
C LEU A 37 -16.53 -33.50 20.67
N ARG A 38 -15.55 -34.37 20.43
CA ARG A 38 -15.77 -35.78 20.04
C ARG A 38 -16.35 -36.63 21.17
N ILE A 39 -15.96 -36.39 22.41
CA ILE A 39 -16.56 -37.02 23.59
C ILE A 39 -18.03 -36.60 23.75
N VAL A 40 -18.30 -35.30 23.59
CA VAL A 40 -19.66 -34.74 23.67
C VAL A 40 -20.53 -35.23 22.51
N ALA A 41 -19.94 -35.42 21.32
CA ALA A 41 -20.57 -36.03 20.15
C ALA A 41 -20.79 -37.55 20.28
N GLY A 42 -20.29 -38.17 21.36
CA GLY A 42 -20.51 -39.60 21.65
C GLY A 42 -19.59 -40.56 20.88
N GLU A 43 -18.53 -40.07 20.24
CA GLU A 43 -17.58 -40.89 19.48
C GLU A 43 -16.74 -41.82 20.36
N TYR A 44 -16.61 -41.50 21.66
CA TYR A 44 -15.89 -42.31 22.63
C TYR A 44 -16.84 -42.82 23.73
N THR A 45 -17.25 -44.08 23.60
CA THR A 45 -18.26 -44.70 24.49
C THR A 45 -17.67 -45.41 25.72
N ASN A 46 -16.35 -45.60 25.79
CA ASN A 46 -15.67 -46.44 26.81
C ASN A 46 -14.59 -45.71 27.63
N LEU A 47 -14.75 -44.41 27.89
CA LEU A 47 -13.83 -43.65 28.74
C LEU A 47 -14.24 -43.71 30.21
N ARG A 48 -13.34 -44.18 31.09
CA ARG A 48 -13.51 -44.07 32.55
C ARG A 48 -13.19 -42.64 32.99
N PHE A 49 -14.19 -41.78 33.13
CA PHE A 49 -13.98 -40.41 33.56
C PHE A 49 -13.63 -40.33 35.06
N LYS A 50 -12.53 -39.64 35.40
CA LYS A 50 -12.32 -39.07 36.75
C LYS A 50 -13.29 -37.89 36.98
N PRO A 51 -13.52 -37.42 38.23
CA PRO A 51 -14.51 -36.39 38.55
C PRO A 51 -14.35 -35.11 37.73
N LEU A 52 -15.47 -34.48 37.35
CA LEU A 52 -15.55 -33.24 36.55
C LEU A 52 -14.65 -32.11 37.09
N LEU A 53 -14.48 -32.03 38.41
CA LEU A 53 -13.62 -31.05 39.08
C LEU A 53 -12.14 -31.20 38.72
N THR A 54 -11.67 -32.43 38.52
CA THR A 54 -10.29 -32.71 38.06
C THR A 54 -10.10 -32.30 36.60
N PHE A 55 -11.16 -32.44 35.80
CA PHE A 55 -11.17 -32.06 34.40
C PHE A 55 -11.12 -30.54 34.21
N ILE A 56 -11.95 -29.78 34.94
CA ILE A 56 -11.95 -28.31 34.89
C ILE A 56 -10.59 -27.75 35.30
N ARG A 57 -9.97 -28.31 36.35
CA ARG A 57 -8.60 -27.93 36.76
C ARG A 57 -7.55 -28.20 35.69
N ALA A 58 -7.66 -29.31 34.96
CA ALA A 58 -6.76 -29.62 33.86
C ALA A 58 -6.96 -28.66 32.66
N PHE A 59 -8.22 -28.33 32.34
CA PHE A 59 -8.56 -27.35 31.31
C PHE A 59 -8.01 -25.95 31.65
N ASP A 60 -8.25 -25.46 32.86
CA ASP A 60 -7.72 -24.17 33.32
C ASP A 60 -6.18 -24.15 33.33
N ALA A 61 -5.54 -25.26 33.66
CA ALA A 61 -4.08 -25.37 33.67
C ALA A 61 -3.46 -25.43 32.26
N VAL A 62 -4.14 -26.03 31.28
CA VAL A 62 -3.76 -26.00 29.86
C VAL A 62 -3.88 -24.59 29.31
N LEU A 63 -4.97 -23.90 29.61
CA LEU A 63 -5.23 -22.53 29.15
C LEU A 63 -4.24 -21.53 29.73
N ASN A 64 -3.98 -21.61 31.04
CA ASN A 64 -3.05 -20.72 31.75
C ASN A 64 -1.58 -21.14 31.63
N SER A 65 -1.29 -22.26 30.97
CA SER A 65 0.07 -22.78 30.74
C SER A 65 0.89 -22.96 32.02
N SER A 66 0.23 -23.37 33.12
CA SER A 66 0.85 -23.51 34.44
C SER A 66 1.55 -24.85 34.67
N LEU A 67 1.41 -25.81 33.75
CA LEU A 67 1.96 -27.16 33.87
C LEU A 67 3.12 -27.42 32.91
N SER A 68 4.09 -28.19 33.40
CA SER A 68 5.17 -28.75 32.58
C SER A 68 4.63 -29.76 31.55
N ILE A 69 5.41 -30.04 30.50
CA ILE A 69 5.02 -30.99 29.44
C ILE A 69 4.85 -32.41 30.02
N GLU A 70 5.69 -32.79 30.99
CA GLU A 70 5.61 -34.09 31.66
C GLU A 70 4.35 -34.24 32.51
N GLU A 71 3.95 -33.19 33.24
CA GLU A 71 2.70 -33.18 34.00
C GLU A 71 1.47 -33.19 33.09
N LEU A 72 1.55 -32.51 31.94
CA LEU A 72 0.52 -32.54 30.91
C LEU A 72 0.35 -33.94 30.31
N LEU A 73 1.44 -34.62 29.99
CA LEU A 73 1.44 -35.99 29.48
C LEU A 73 0.93 -36.98 30.53
N ARG A 74 1.28 -36.80 31.81
CA ARG A 74 0.72 -37.59 32.92
C ARG A 74 -0.77 -37.40 33.08
N LEU A 75 -1.25 -36.14 33.02
CA LEU A 75 -2.69 -35.85 33.02
C LEU A 75 -3.37 -36.50 31.83
N TRP A 76 -2.75 -36.48 30.64
CA TRP A 76 -3.31 -37.11 29.44
C TRP A 76 -3.37 -38.63 29.52
N SER A 77 -2.34 -39.29 30.07
CA SER A 77 -2.35 -40.74 30.31
C SER A 77 -3.40 -41.14 31.35
N ASP A 78 -3.63 -40.29 32.35
CA ASP A 78 -4.59 -40.52 33.43
C ASP A 78 -6.06 -40.53 32.96
N PHE A 79 -6.37 -39.83 31.87
CA PHE A 79 -7.74 -39.74 31.33
C PHE A 79 -8.05 -40.78 30.24
N SER A 80 -7.11 -41.70 29.93
CA SER A 80 -7.29 -42.72 28.88
C SER A 80 -7.74 -42.16 27.53
N PHE A 81 -7.41 -40.89 27.23
CA PHE A 81 -7.74 -40.31 25.93
C PHE A 81 -6.85 -40.95 24.86
N PRO A 82 -7.41 -41.39 23.72
CA PRO A 82 -6.58 -41.82 22.61
C PRO A 82 -5.75 -40.62 22.16
N LEU A 83 -4.43 -40.72 22.33
CA LEU A 83 -3.53 -39.76 21.70
C LEU A 83 -3.72 -39.91 20.18
N PRO A 84 -3.81 -38.81 19.43
CA PRO A 84 -3.77 -38.87 17.98
C PRO A 84 -2.46 -39.51 17.52
N ASP A 85 -2.50 -40.26 16.44
CA ASP A 85 -1.32 -40.86 15.83
C ASP A 85 -0.27 -39.76 15.51
N THR A 86 1.00 -40.14 15.52
CA THR A 86 2.14 -39.21 15.38
C THR A 86 2.05 -38.33 14.13
N ASP A 87 1.48 -38.85 13.05
CA ASP A 87 1.30 -38.10 11.79
C ASP A 87 0.19 -37.06 11.89
N GLN A 88 -0.95 -37.40 12.52
CA GLN A 88 -2.04 -36.45 12.78
C GLN A 88 -1.62 -35.32 13.74
N LYS A 89 -0.77 -35.63 14.74
CA LYS A 89 -0.20 -34.60 15.63
C LYS A 89 0.69 -33.61 14.88
N ALA A 90 1.48 -34.09 13.92
CA ALA A 90 2.33 -33.24 13.10
C ALA A 90 1.48 -32.34 12.19
N ASP A 91 0.46 -32.90 11.54
CA ASP A 91 -0.45 -32.16 10.67
C ASP A 91 -1.21 -31.05 11.40
N TRP A 92 -1.70 -31.31 12.61
CA TRP A 92 -2.45 -30.31 13.37
C TRP A 92 -1.58 -29.25 14.04
N ALA A 93 -0.37 -29.62 14.47
CA ALA A 93 0.62 -28.64 14.90
C ALA A 93 1.00 -27.71 13.73
N ASN A 94 1.16 -28.27 12.53
CA ASN A 94 1.42 -27.51 11.32
C ASN A 94 0.25 -26.61 10.95
N GLU A 95 -0.99 -27.07 11.08
CA GLU A 95 -2.20 -26.31 10.75
C GLU A 95 -2.48 -25.20 11.77
N ALA A 96 -2.33 -25.45 13.07
CA ALA A 96 -2.45 -24.41 14.10
C ALA A 96 -1.31 -23.37 14.01
N VAL A 97 -0.10 -23.79 13.64
CA VAL A 97 1.01 -22.88 13.34
C VAL A 97 0.71 -22.08 12.08
N LYS A 98 0.11 -22.68 11.04
CA LYS A 98 -0.32 -22.00 9.81
C LYS A 98 -1.44 -20.99 10.07
N GLU A 99 -2.40 -21.32 10.93
CA GLU A 99 -3.52 -20.45 11.34
C GLU A 99 -3.01 -19.28 12.21
N LYS A 100 -2.12 -19.54 13.16
CA LYS A 100 -1.45 -18.50 13.96
C LYS A 100 -0.57 -17.60 13.09
N ARG A 101 0.14 -18.18 12.11
CA ARG A 101 0.90 -17.43 11.10
C ARG A 101 -0.03 -16.57 10.24
N ARG A 102 -1.21 -17.08 9.84
CA ARG A 102 -2.24 -16.32 9.12
C ARG A 102 -2.78 -15.15 9.94
N SER A 103 -3.09 -15.37 11.22
CA SER A 103 -3.58 -14.34 12.15
C SER A 103 -2.56 -13.22 12.41
N LEU A 104 -1.26 -13.55 12.44
CA LEU A 104 -0.20 -12.56 12.59
C LEU A 104 0.20 -11.91 11.26
N ALA A 105 -0.01 -12.60 10.13
CA ALA A 105 0.17 -12.07 8.79
C ALA A 105 -0.97 -11.13 8.34
N SER A 106 -2.07 -11.06 9.10
CA SER A 106 -3.21 -10.18 8.83
C SER A 106 -3.16 -8.83 9.55
N GLN A 107 -2.10 -8.54 10.32
CA GLN A 107 -1.95 -7.25 11.01
C GLN A 107 -1.49 -6.17 10.04
N PHE A 108 -1.95 -4.93 10.21
CA PHE A 108 -1.44 -3.80 9.44
C PHE A 108 -0.20 -3.16 10.07
N VAL A 109 0.66 -2.58 9.25
CA VAL A 109 1.75 -1.70 9.71
C VAL A 109 1.15 -0.36 10.11
N THR A 110 1.34 0.02 11.36
CA THR A 110 0.85 1.29 11.93
C THR A 110 1.93 2.35 12.04
N GLY A 111 3.20 2.00 11.82
CA GLY A 111 4.27 2.98 11.84
C GLY A 111 5.65 2.36 11.66
N ILE A 112 6.63 3.23 11.42
CA ILE A 112 8.04 2.86 11.24
C ILE A 112 8.94 3.91 11.89
N THR A 113 9.98 3.43 12.58
CA THR A 113 11.08 4.21 13.11
C THR A 113 12.39 3.71 12.50
N LEU A 114 13.19 4.63 11.98
CA LEU A 114 14.48 4.39 11.33
C LEU A 114 15.58 5.12 12.11
N HIS A 115 16.65 4.41 12.46
CA HIS A 115 17.86 5.00 13.03
C HIS A 115 19.10 4.59 12.23
N ASN A 116 19.95 5.56 11.89
CA ASN A 116 21.18 5.40 11.09
C ASN A 116 21.01 4.58 9.80
N PHE A 117 19.81 4.59 9.21
CA PHE A 117 19.47 3.80 8.04
C PHE A 117 19.55 4.66 6.78
N LYS A 118 20.50 4.37 5.89
CA LYS A 118 20.76 5.14 4.66
C LYS A 118 20.95 6.64 4.92
N SER A 119 19.97 7.45 4.54
CA SER A 119 19.97 8.91 4.69
C SER A 119 19.29 9.39 5.97
N PHE A 120 18.76 8.48 6.78
CA PHE A 120 18.04 8.80 8.01
C PHE A 120 18.94 8.59 9.24
N GLU A 121 19.16 9.66 10.00
CA GLU A 121 19.80 9.59 11.32
C GLU A 121 18.81 9.08 12.36
N GLU A 122 17.65 9.74 12.43
CA GLU A 122 16.50 9.38 13.24
C GLU A 122 15.24 9.88 12.52
N PHE A 123 14.28 8.99 12.27
CA PHE A 123 13.06 9.33 11.56
C PHE A 123 11.92 8.41 12.00
N THR A 124 10.74 8.97 12.28
CA THR A 124 9.55 8.21 12.63
C THR A 124 8.38 8.65 11.76
N LEU A 125 7.60 7.68 11.30
CA LEU A 125 6.40 7.88 10.50
C LEU A 125 5.25 7.08 11.11
N ASP A 126 4.13 7.75 11.36
CA ASP A 126 2.96 7.18 12.01
C ASP A 126 1.76 7.07 11.04
N PHE A 127 1.11 5.92 11.05
CA PHE A 127 -0.05 5.57 10.24
C PHE A 127 -1.32 5.36 11.08
N THR A 128 -1.27 5.52 12.41
CA THR A 128 -2.41 5.29 13.30
C THR A 128 -3.58 6.24 13.05
N ASN A 129 -3.32 7.44 12.54
CA ASN A 129 -4.33 8.45 12.24
C ASN A 129 -5.06 8.23 10.90
N ILE A 130 -4.76 7.14 10.18
CA ILE A 130 -5.38 6.84 8.88
C ILE A 130 -6.78 6.28 9.09
N ILE A 131 -7.74 6.86 8.38
CA ILE A 131 -9.13 6.41 8.36
C ILE A 131 -9.41 5.82 6.97
N PRO A 132 -9.36 4.48 6.82
CA PRO A 132 -9.66 3.86 5.54
C PRO A 132 -11.17 3.91 5.23
N PRO A 133 -11.56 3.83 3.93
CA PRO A 133 -12.94 3.59 3.53
C PRO A 133 -13.50 2.30 4.13
N GLU A 134 -14.82 2.27 4.39
CA GLU A 134 -15.51 1.09 4.93
C GLU A 134 -15.19 -0.18 4.12
N GLY A 135 -14.78 -1.24 4.82
CA GLY A 135 -14.48 -2.53 4.22
C GLY A 135 -13.13 -2.63 3.50
N SER A 136 -12.28 -1.60 3.56
CA SER A 136 -10.95 -1.60 2.93
C SER A 136 -9.81 -1.40 3.93
N ALA A 137 -8.62 -1.90 3.61
CA ALA A 137 -7.41 -1.71 4.39
C ALA A 137 -6.84 -0.29 4.20
N PRO A 138 -6.06 0.20 5.20
CA PRO A 138 -5.38 1.49 5.09
C PRO A 138 -4.42 1.51 3.89
N CYS A 139 -4.31 2.67 3.25
CA CYS A 139 -3.36 2.90 2.18
C CYS A 139 -2.45 4.07 2.54
N VAL A 140 -1.19 4.01 2.14
CA VAL A 140 -0.20 5.06 2.41
C VAL A 140 0.49 5.42 1.11
N ALA A 141 0.45 6.70 0.75
CA ALA A 141 1.21 7.28 -0.35
C ALA A 141 2.32 8.17 0.20
N LEU A 142 3.56 7.81 -0.09
CA LEU A 142 4.74 8.61 0.20
C LEU A 142 5.00 9.56 -0.99
N VAL A 143 4.93 10.86 -0.73
CA VAL A 143 5.15 11.93 -1.71
C VAL A 143 6.32 12.79 -1.26
N GLY A 144 7.03 13.39 -2.20
CA GLY A 144 8.11 14.33 -1.88
C GLY A 144 9.13 14.44 -3.01
N GLU A 145 10.07 15.35 -2.87
CA GLU A 145 11.12 15.56 -3.87
C GLU A 145 12.03 14.34 -4.08
N ASN A 146 12.85 14.36 -5.14
CA ASN A 146 13.86 13.33 -5.33
C ASN A 146 14.83 13.32 -4.13
N SER A 147 15.32 12.13 -3.78
CA SER A 147 16.27 11.96 -2.67
C SER A 147 15.72 12.26 -1.26
N THR A 148 14.39 12.34 -1.08
CA THR A 148 13.74 12.41 0.25
C THR A 148 13.57 11.05 0.93
N GLY A 149 14.14 9.98 0.35
CA GLY A 149 14.20 8.68 1.02
C GLY A 149 12.94 7.81 0.93
N LYS A 150 11.97 8.13 0.07
CA LYS A 150 10.75 7.32 -0.15
C LYS A 150 11.04 5.83 -0.40
N SER A 151 11.89 5.52 -1.38
CA SER A 151 12.29 4.14 -1.68
C SER A 151 13.03 3.49 -0.50
N SER A 152 13.80 4.27 0.27
CA SER A 152 14.48 3.79 1.47
C SER A 152 13.48 3.39 2.56
N ILE A 153 12.42 4.16 2.78
CA ILE A 153 11.35 3.82 3.74
C ILE A 153 10.67 2.52 3.32
N LEU A 154 10.29 2.39 2.04
CA LEU A 154 9.70 1.14 1.51
C LEU A 154 10.63 -0.05 1.71
N GLN A 155 11.93 0.11 1.44
CA GLN A 155 12.92 -0.94 1.67
C GLN A 155 13.05 -1.30 3.15
N GLY A 156 13.01 -0.30 4.05
CA GLY A 156 13.04 -0.53 5.50
C GLY A 156 11.84 -1.35 5.98
N ILE A 157 10.63 -0.97 5.56
CA ILE A 157 9.40 -1.73 5.85
C ILE A 157 9.53 -3.16 5.31
N CYS A 158 9.99 -3.31 4.07
CA CYS A 158 10.17 -4.61 3.43
C CYS A 158 11.10 -5.53 4.22
N LEU A 159 12.26 -5.01 4.65
CA LEU A 159 13.27 -5.80 5.37
C LEU A 159 12.79 -6.24 6.76
N ALA A 160 12.09 -5.35 7.48
CA ALA A 160 11.60 -5.63 8.82
C ALA A 160 10.37 -6.57 8.81
N LEU A 161 9.56 -6.58 7.74
CA LEU A 161 8.46 -7.53 7.58
C LEU A 161 8.90 -8.92 7.11
N MET A 162 9.91 -9.00 6.25
CA MET A 162 10.37 -10.28 5.68
C MET A 162 10.94 -11.23 6.72
N SER A 163 10.75 -12.53 6.52
CA SER A 163 11.41 -13.57 7.33
C SER A 163 12.87 -13.75 6.96
N ARG A 164 13.65 -14.40 7.84
CA ARG A 164 15.08 -14.68 7.62
C ARG A 164 15.31 -15.44 6.32
N GLN A 165 14.42 -16.38 5.98
CA GLN A 165 14.51 -17.16 4.74
C GLN A 165 14.25 -16.29 3.50
N GLN A 166 13.26 -15.40 3.54
CA GLN A 166 12.96 -14.49 2.42
C GLN A 166 14.13 -13.53 2.17
N ARG A 167 14.69 -12.93 3.24
CA ARG A 167 15.85 -12.04 3.17
C ARG A 167 17.10 -12.71 2.62
N GLY A 168 17.39 -13.94 3.06
CA GLY A 168 18.52 -14.71 2.55
C GLY A 168 18.46 -14.96 1.03
N ARG A 169 17.26 -15.03 0.45
CA ARG A 169 17.08 -15.18 -1.01
C ARG A 169 17.35 -13.89 -1.80
N LEU A 170 17.27 -12.73 -1.17
CA LEU A 170 17.55 -11.44 -1.82
C LEU A 170 19.05 -11.26 -2.11
N ARG A 171 19.93 -11.82 -1.26
CA ARG A 171 21.40 -11.68 -1.31
C ARG A 171 21.85 -10.22 -1.32
N LEU A 172 21.31 -9.44 -0.38
CA LEU A 172 21.59 -8.00 -0.26
C LEU A 172 23.02 -7.74 0.18
N ASP A 173 23.57 -6.66 -0.35
CA ASP A 173 24.80 -6.05 0.13
C ASP A 173 24.45 -5.02 1.20
N TYR A 174 24.61 -5.42 2.47
CA TYR A 174 24.18 -4.68 3.66
C TYR A 174 24.94 -3.35 3.84
N GLU A 175 26.14 -3.21 3.25
CA GLU A 175 26.92 -1.98 3.30
C GLU A 175 26.19 -0.79 2.65
N ASN A 176 25.28 -1.05 1.70
CA ASN A 176 24.51 0.00 1.02
C ASN A 176 23.35 0.56 1.85
N TYR A 177 23.09 0.00 3.04
CA TYR A 177 21.99 0.38 3.92
C TYR A 177 22.44 1.11 5.18
N LEU A 178 23.75 1.12 5.45
CA LEU A 178 24.36 1.83 6.56
C LEU A 178 24.65 3.28 6.18
N GLN A 179 24.54 4.18 7.16
CA GLN A 179 24.81 5.60 6.95
C GLN A 179 26.29 5.85 6.64
N ARG A 180 26.55 6.79 5.73
CA ARG A 180 27.89 7.23 5.34
C ARG A 180 28.21 8.60 5.95
N ASP A 181 29.49 8.87 6.18
CA ASP A 181 29.94 10.13 6.76
C ASP A 181 29.73 11.31 5.78
N ARG A 182 29.51 12.52 6.32
CA ARG A 182 29.16 13.70 5.50
C ARG A 182 30.38 14.30 4.78
N GLU A 183 31.61 14.04 5.26
CA GLU A 183 32.85 14.65 4.75
C GLU A 183 33.54 13.88 3.61
N GLY A 184 32.99 12.74 3.17
CA GLY A 184 33.50 12.03 1.99
C GLY A 184 32.87 10.67 1.74
N TRP A 185 33.30 10.01 0.66
CA TRP A 185 32.99 8.59 0.39
C TRP A 185 33.87 7.63 1.22
N GLN A 186 34.54 8.14 2.26
CA GLN A 186 35.41 7.33 3.11
C GLN A 186 34.64 6.73 4.28
N ARG A 187 34.92 5.45 4.53
CA ARG A 187 34.30 4.63 5.57
C ARG A 187 35.06 4.81 6.88
N SER A 188 34.64 5.74 7.73
CA SER A 188 35.13 5.79 9.12
C SER A 188 33.94 5.92 10.05
N HIS A 189 33.72 4.87 10.85
CA HIS A 189 32.69 4.73 11.91
C HIS A 189 31.28 4.34 11.44
N MET A 190 31.12 3.10 10.94
CA MET A 190 29.78 2.52 10.70
C MET A 190 29.00 2.40 12.01
N LYS A 191 27.99 3.25 12.19
CA LYS A 191 26.99 3.08 13.26
C LYS A 191 26.02 1.97 12.84
N PRO A 192 25.64 1.05 13.74
CA PRO A 192 24.61 0.06 13.43
C PRO A 192 23.28 0.79 13.13
N ALA A 193 22.59 0.33 12.09
CA ALA A 193 21.26 0.83 11.76
C ALA A 193 20.19 0.00 12.46
N SER A 194 19.11 0.62 12.92
CA SER A 194 17.95 -0.08 13.44
C SER A 194 16.67 0.37 12.74
N ILE A 195 15.80 -0.59 12.49
CA ILE A 195 14.50 -0.41 11.84
C ILE A 195 13.46 -1.04 12.76
N THR A 196 12.56 -0.22 13.29
CA THR A 196 11.49 -0.66 14.18
C THR A 196 10.16 -0.42 13.50
N LEU A 197 9.36 -1.48 13.33
CA LEU A 197 7.98 -1.39 12.85
C LEU A 197 7.02 -1.50 14.02
N THR A 198 5.99 -0.68 14.03
CA THR A 198 4.81 -0.86 14.88
C THR A 198 3.70 -1.51 14.06
N LEU A 199 3.06 -2.52 14.64
CA LEU A 199 1.97 -3.27 14.05
C LEU A 199 0.68 -3.00 14.82
N GLU A 200 -0.43 -3.20 14.12
CA GLU A 200 -1.76 -3.19 14.70
C GLU A 200 -1.85 -4.19 15.88
N GLY A 201 -2.39 -3.73 17.02
CA GLY A 201 -2.41 -4.49 18.27
C GLY A 201 -1.17 -4.27 19.16
N GLY A 202 -0.31 -3.30 18.83
CA GLY A 202 0.81 -2.86 19.69
C GLY A 202 2.07 -3.72 19.59
N GLY A 203 2.10 -4.68 18.67
CA GLY A 203 3.30 -5.48 18.42
C GLY A 203 4.40 -4.64 17.76
N THR A 204 5.65 -4.79 18.20
CA THR A 204 6.80 -4.12 17.58
C THR A 204 7.76 -5.14 16.99
N ARG A 205 8.27 -4.87 15.78
CA ARG A 205 9.33 -5.68 15.14
C ARG A 205 10.56 -4.83 14.92
N MET A 206 11.69 -5.24 15.51
CA MET A 206 12.96 -4.55 15.36
C MET A 206 13.95 -5.38 14.55
N LEU A 207 14.61 -4.73 13.59
CA LEU A 207 15.70 -5.26 12.77
C LEU A 207 16.93 -4.40 12.96
N THR A 208 18.07 -5.02 13.26
CA THR A 208 19.36 -4.34 13.38
C THR A 208 20.29 -4.75 12.22
N ILE A 209 20.93 -3.78 11.59
CA ILE A 209 21.90 -3.99 10.51
C ILE A 209 23.27 -3.58 11.05
N SER A 210 24.21 -4.52 11.09
CA SER A 210 25.60 -4.29 11.44
C SER A 210 26.53 -4.62 10.27
N ASP A 211 27.82 -4.39 10.47
CA ASP A 211 28.94 -4.75 9.59
C ASP A 211 29.13 -6.27 9.41
N GLU A 212 28.72 -7.06 10.41
CA GLU A 212 28.68 -8.53 10.35
C GLU A 212 27.42 -9.07 9.64
N GLY A 213 26.48 -8.19 9.28
CA GLY A 213 25.27 -8.51 8.52
C GLY A 213 23.96 -8.12 9.22
N LEU A 214 22.88 -8.78 8.83
CA LEU A 214 21.53 -8.51 9.37
C LEU A 214 21.30 -9.31 10.66
N VAL A 215 21.47 -8.66 11.82
CA VAL A 215 21.31 -9.27 13.16
C VAL A 215 19.90 -8.97 13.71
N PHE A 216 19.21 -10.01 14.18
CA PHE A 216 17.85 -9.91 14.71
C PHE A 216 17.83 -10.16 16.22
N SER A 217 17.11 -9.34 16.97
CA SER A 217 16.86 -9.57 18.40
C SER A 217 15.86 -10.69 18.66
N ASP A 218 14.92 -10.94 17.73
CA ASP A 218 13.86 -11.93 17.87
C ASP A 218 13.82 -12.90 16.67
N ASN A 219 14.11 -14.17 16.94
CA ASN A 219 14.39 -15.19 15.92
C ASN A 219 13.17 -15.99 15.42
N ASP A 220 11.95 -15.70 15.86
CA ASP A 220 10.76 -16.55 15.59
C ASP A 220 9.50 -15.75 15.19
N TRP A 221 9.64 -14.77 14.30
CA TRP A 221 8.46 -14.09 13.74
C TRP A 221 7.79 -14.94 12.65
N PRO A 222 6.45 -14.99 12.62
CA PRO A 222 5.71 -15.66 11.57
C PRO A 222 5.96 -15.00 10.21
N ASP A 223 5.90 -15.80 9.14
CA ASP A 223 6.01 -15.33 7.76
C ASP A 223 4.88 -14.32 7.48
N PHE A 224 5.25 -13.03 7.47
CA PHE A 224 4.35 -11.98 7.07
C PHE A 224 4.23 -11.98 5.54
N MET A 225 3.02 -11.81 5.02
CA MET A 225 2.85 -11.69 3.58
C MET A 225 3.21 -10.28 3.14
N VAL A 226 4.48 -10.12 2.76
CA VAL A 226 5.00 -8.89 2.18
C VAL A 226 5.39 -9.12 0.72
N LEU A 227 4.78 -8.34 -0.16
CA LEU A 227 5.16 -8.26 -1.56
C LEU A 227 5.72 -6.87 -1.82
N ALA A 228 6.82 -6.79 -2.55
CA ALA A 228 7.50 -5.52 -2.79
C ALA A 228 7.93 -5.40 -4.25
N TYR A 229 7.71 -4.23 -4.83
CA TYR A 229 7.93 -3.95 -6.24
C TYR A 229 8.67 -2.62 -6.38
N GLY A 230 9.77 -2.63 -7.13
CA GLY A 230 10.48 -1.41 -7.49
C GLY A 230 9.81 -0.65 -8.65
N ALA A 231 10.43 0.46 -9.05
CA ALA A 231 10.00 1.28 -10.18
C ALA A 231 9.96 0.51 -11.52
N ARG A 232 10.93 -0.39 -11.75
CA ARG A 232 11.04 -1.16 -12.99
C ARG A 232 10.36 -2.53 -12.84
N ARG A 233 9.18 -2.67 -13.46
CA ARG A 233 8.30 -3.84 -13.30
C ARG A 233 8.05 -4.54 -14.64
N TYR A 234 9.11 -5.12 -15.20
CA TYR A 234 9.03 -5.92 -16.42
C TYR A 234 9.10 -7.41 -16.07
N PHE A 235 8.36 -8.24 -16.80
CA PHE A 235 8.48 -9.70 -16.68
C PHE A 235 9.80 -10.20 -17.26
N CYS A 236 10.33 -11.28 -16.70
CA CYS A 236 11.39 -12.06 -17.31
C CYS A 236 10.76 -13.14 -18.22
N GLU A 237 11.15 -13.16 -19.50
CA GLU A 237 10.76 -14.25 -20.43
C GLU A 237 11.27 -15.63 -19.98
N ARG A 238 12.25 -15.68 -19.06
CA ARG A 238 12.81 -16.93 -18.52
C ARG A 238 12.30 -17.21 -17.11
N THR A 239 11.91 -18.46 -16.88
CA THR A 239 11.41 -19.06 -15.63
C THR A 239 12.44 -19.14 -14.49
N ARG A 240 13.37 -18.18 -14.37
CA ARG A 240 14.22 -18.10 -13.18
C ARG A 240 13.36 -17.60 -12.02
N ARG A 241 13.24 -18.42 -10.97
CA ARG A 241 12.57 -18.05 -9.71
C ARG A 241 13.24 -16.80 -9.14
N THR A 242 12.65 -15.63 -9.35
CA THR A 242 13.07 -14.38 -8.70
C THR A 242 12.49 -14.32 -7.30
N ALA A 243 13.29 -13.85 -6.35
CA ALA A 243 12.84 -13.67 -4.98
C ALA A 243 11.80 -12.54 -4.90
N VAL A 244 10.75 -12.75 -4.11
CA VAL A 244 9.74 -11.73 -3.82
C VAL A 244 10.43 -10.50 -3.24
N GLY A 245 10.07 -9.30 -3.71
CA GLY A 245 10.68 -8.06 -3.24
C GLY A 245 12.02 -7.69 -3.89
N LYS A 246 12.61 -8.56 -4.73
CA LYS A 246 13.95 -8.30 -5.27
C LYS A 246 14.01 -7.05 -6.16
N SER A 247 12.94 -6.74 -6.91
CA SER A 247 12.87 -5.54 -7.76
C SER A 247 12.91 -4.24 -6.97
N LEU A 248 12.47 -4.23 -5.70
CA LEU A 248 12.55 -3.05 -4.83
C LEU A 248 14.00 -2.71 -4.46
N PHE A 249 14.88 -3.71 -4.35
CA PHE A 249 16.28 -3.51 -3.94
C PHE A 249 17.24 -3.43 -5.14
N TYR A 250 16.90 -4.10 -6.24
CA TYR A 250 17.72 -4.15 -7.46
C TYR A 250 16.91 -3.66 -8.65
N PRO A 251 17.21 -2.48 -9.21
CA PRO A 251 16.47 -1.91 -10.35
C PRO A 251 16.51 -2.78 -11.62
N THR A 252 17.47 -3.70 -11.73
CA THR A 252 17.62 -4.63 -12.86
C THR A 252 16.91 -5.97 -12.64
N ALA A 253 16.34 -6.20 -11.45
CA ALA A 253 15.64 -7.44 -11.18
C ALA A 253 14.24 -7.43 -11.80
N LEU A 254 14.00 -8.40 -12.68
CA LEU A 254 12.73 -8.60 -13.36
C LEU A 254 11.72 -9.35 -12.48
N LEU A 255 10.44 -9.14 -12.75
CA LEU A 255 9.36 -9.90 -12.12
C LEU A 255 9.27 -11.31 -12.72
N ARG A 256 8.81 -12.25 -11.90
CA ARG A 256 8.53 -13.61 -12.38
C ARG A 256 7.30 -13.55 -13.27
N ASP A 257 7.41 -14.06 -14.49
CA ASP A 257 6.24 -14.28 -15.32
C ASP A 257 5.41 -15.44 -14.75
N VAL A 258 4.18 -15.14 -14.35
CA VAL A 258 3.21 -16.11 -13.83
C VAL A 258 2.05 -16.33 -14.80
N THR A 259 2.13 -15.82 -16.03
CA THR A 259 1.06 -15.96 -17.03
C THR A 259 0.82 -17.41 -17.44
N SER A 260 1.90 -18.18 -17.65
CA SER A 260 1.83 -19.62 -17.94
C SER A 260 1.25 -20.41 -16.77
N GLU A 261 1.69 -20.10 -15.55
CA GLU A 261 1.17 -20.74 -14.32
C GLU A 261 -0.29 -20.41 -14.09
N LEU A 262 -0.71 -19.16 -14.32
CA LEU A 262 -2.11 -18.75 -14.27
C LEU A 262 -2.93 -19.52 -15.31
N ALA A 263 -2.40 -19.63 -16.52
CA ALA A 263 -3.04 -20.38 -17.59
C ALA A 263 -3.06 -21.88 -17.35
N ASP A 264 -2.40 -22.42 -16.33
CA ASP A 264 -2.51 -23.82 -15.94
C ASP A 264 -3.48 -24.06 -14.78
N LYS A 265 -4.01 -22.99 -14.17
CA LYS A 265 -4.97 -23.08 -13.07
C LYS A 265 -6.37 -23.47 -13.55
N ASP A 266 -7.19 -23.85 -12.57
CA ASP A 266 -8.61 -24.13 -12.70
C ASP A 266 -9.41 -22.86 -13.00
N ASP A 267 -10.61 -23.07 -13.56
CA ASP A 267 -11.44 -21.98 -14.09
C ASP A 267 -11.89 -21.01 -12.99
N GLU A 268 -12.10 -21.49 -11.76
CA GLU A 268 -12.48 -20.64 -10.62
C GLU A 268 -11.35 -19.68 -10.24
N PHE A 269 -10.12 -20.19 -10.09
CA PHE A 269 -8.93 -19.38 -9.81
C PHE A 269 -8.67 -18.37 -10.94
N PHE A 270 -8.78 -18.81 -12.20
CA PHE A 270 -8.62 -17.93 -13.35
C PHE A 270 -9.70 -16.83 -13.37
N ALA A 271 -10.96 -17.18 -13.17
CA ALA A 271 -12.08 -16.25 -13.20
C ALA A 271 -11.98 -15.19 -12.10
N SER A 272 -11.51 -15.56 -10.91
CA SER A 272 -11.26 -14.63 -9.80
C SER A 272 -10.25 -13.55 -10.19
N ILE A 273 -9.09 -13.96 -10.72
CA ILE A 273 -8.05 -13.03 -11.16
C ILE A 273 -8.51 -12.23 -12.39
N ALA A 274 -9.20 -12.86 -13.35
CA ALA A 274 -9.71 -12.17 -14.53
C ALA A 274 -10.72 -11.06 -14.17
N ARG A 275 -11.59 -11.28 -13.18
CA ARG A 275 -12.53 -10.29 -12.67
C ARG A 275 -11.79 -9.10 -12.03
N ALA A 276 -10.83 -9.37 -11.17
CA ALA A 276 -10.04 -8.33 -10.51
C ALA A 276 -9.17 -7.54 -11.52
N MET A 277 -8.56 -8.23 -12.49
CA MET A 277 -7.81 -7.60 -13.58
C MET A 277 -8.70 -6.70 -14.44
N LYS A 278 -9.95 -7.08 -14.69
CA LYS A 278 -10.92 -6.24 -15.41
C LYS A 278 -11.10 -4.89 -14.72
N GLU A 279 -11.18 -4.88 -13.40
CA GLU A 279 -11.30 -3.65 -12.61
C GLU A 279 -10.04 -2.79 -12.66
N ILE A 280 -8.86 -3.41 -12.48
CA ILE A 280 -7.56 -2.71 -12.49
C ILE A 280 -7.27 -2.06 -13.83
N LEU A 281 -7.54 -2.79 -14.91
CA LEU A 281 -7.33 -2.30 -16.28
C LEU A 281 -8.46 -1.37 -16.75
N SER A 282 -9.52 -1.25 -15.94
CA SER A 282 -10.71 -0.45 -16.25
C SER A 282 -11.30 -0.79 -17.62
N LEU A 283 -11.39 -2.10 -17.89
CA LEU A 283 -11.94 -2.66 -19.12
C LEU A 283 -13.45 -2.44 -19.21
N GLU A 284 -13.93 -2.08 -20.40
CA GLU A 284 -15.34 -1.74 -20.64
C GLU A 284 -16.27 -2.98 -20.66
N GLN A 285 -17.58 -2.74 -20.81
CA GLN A 285 -18.53 -3.84 -20.97
C GLN A 285 -18.24 -4.59 -22.28
N GLY A 286 -18.03 -5.90 -22.19
CA GLY A 286 -17.61 -6.73 -23.33
C GLY A 286 -16.10 -6.94 -23.46
N GLU A 287 -15.30 -6.28 -22.63
CA GLU A 287 -13.85 -6.49 -22.52
C GLU A 287 -13.52 -7.40 -21.33
N PHE A 288 -12.63 -8.37 -21.55
CA PHE A 288 -12.28 -9.39 -20.55
C PHE A 288 -10.94 -10.05 -20.85
N LEU A 289 -10.37 -10.68 -19.82
CA LEU A 289 -9.23 -11.56 -19.96
C LEU A 289 -9.71 -12.92 -20.45
N LEU A 290 -8.96 -13.47 -21.40
CA LEU A 290 -9.22 -14.73 -22.06
C LEU A 290 -8.02 -15.66 -21.93
N ARG A 291 -8.30 -16.96 -21.96
CA ARG A 291 -7.30 -18.01 -22.10
C ARG A 291 -7.57 -18.71 -23.42
N ASP A 292 -6.56 -18.78 -24.29
CA ASP A 292 -6.67 -19.52 -25.55
C ASP A 292 -6.49 -21.04 -25.36
N SER A 293 -6.70 -21.80 -26.43
CA SER A 293 -6.48 -23.25 -26.48
C SER A 293 -5.02 -23.66 -26.23
N HIS A 294 -4.08 -22.72 -26.39
CA HIS A 294 -2.65 -22.91 -26.17
C HIS A 294 -2.18 -22.43 -24.79
N ARG A 295 -3.12 -22.08 -23.89
CA ARG A 295 -2.85 -21.57 -22.54
C ARG A 295 -2.05 -20.25 -22.53
N ASN A 296 -2.28 -19.39 -23.51
CA ASN A 296 -1.84 -17.99 -23.47
C ASN A 296 -2.94 -17.12 -22.89
N ILE A 297 -2.53 -16.05 -22.20
CA ILE A 297 -3.44 -15.02 -21.70
C ILE A 297 -3.60 -13.94 -22.77
N LEU A 298 -4.85 -13.74 -23.18
CA LEU A 298 -5.29 -12.74 -24.15
C LEU A 298 -6.11 -11.67 -23.45
N VAL A 299 -6.04 -10.44 -23.95
CA VAL A 299 -6.94 -9.36 -23.57
C VAL A 299 -7.86 -9.08 -24.75
N ARG A 300 -9.17 -9.22 -24.54
CA ARG A 300 -10.17 -8.75 -25.50
C ARG A 300 -10.49 -7.29 -25.22
N ALA A 301 -10.07 -6.40 -26.11
CA ALA A 301 -10.37 -4.97 -26.07
C ALA A 301 -10.77 -4.46 -27.46
N HIS A 302 -11.77 -3.59 -27.54
CA HIS A 302 -12.31 -3.07 -28.82
C HIS A 302 -12.60 -4.16 -29.88
N GLY A 303 -13.11 -5.32 -29.45
CA GLY A 303 -13.42 -6.45 -30.34
C GLY A 303 -12.20 -7.19 -30.92
N ARG A 304 -10.99 -6.93 -30.43
CA ARG A 304 -9.76 -7.64 -30.83
C ARG A 304 -9.14 -8.37 -29.63
N ASP A 305 -8.63 -9.56 -29.91
CA ASP A 305 -7.88 -10.37 -28.94
C ASP A 305 -6.40 -10.11 -29.13
N THR A 306 -5.77 -9.52 -28.11
CA THR A 306 -4.34 -9.20 -28.16
C THR A 306 -3.61 -10.01 -27.10
N PRO A 307 -2.56 -10.76 -27.47
CA PRO A 307 -1.67 -11.39 -26.50
C PRO A 307 -1.03 -10.34 -25.59
N LEU A 308 -0.91 -10.65 -24.30
CA LEU A 308 -0.32 -9.73 -23.34
C LEU A 308 1.07 -9.23 -23.77
N SER A 309 1.90 -10.09 -24.35
CA SER A 309 3.24 -9.77 -24.85
C SER A 309 3.27 -8.76 -26.00
N LYS A 310 2.11 -8.46 -26.60
CA LYS A 310 1.94 -7.49 -27.69
C LYS A 310 1.25 -6.19 -27.23
N MET A 311 0.89 -6.09 -25.96
CA MET A 311 0.33 -4.86 -25.39
C MET A 311 1.43 -3.81 -25.17
N SER A 312 1.06 -2.53 -25.04
CA SER A 312 2.01 -1.44 -24.72
C SER A 312 2.74 -1.68 -23.38
N ASP A 313 3.98 -1.20 -23.26
CA ASP A 313 4.80 -1.37 -22.06
C ASP A 313 4.11 -0.94 -20.76
N GLY A 314 3.33 0.14 -20.79
CA GLY A 314 2.56 0.60 -19.63
C GLY A 314 1.49 -0.39 -19.17
N TYR A 315 0.79 -0.99 -20.14
CA TYR A 315 -0.17 -2.06 -19.88
C TYR A 315 0.54 -3.31 -19.34
N GLN A 316 1.65 -3.70 -19.94
CA GLN A 316 2.42 -4.87 -19.50
C GLN A 316 2.95 -4.69 -18.07
N SER A 317 3.41 -3.49 -17.71
CA SER A 317 3.97 -3.22 -16.38
C SER A 317 2.92 -3.24 -15.27
N LEU A 318 1.78 -2.59 -15.49
CA LEU A 318 0.64 -2.65 -14.57
C LEU A 318 0.13 -4.09 -14.44
N PHE A 319 -0.08 -4.76 -15.58
CA PHE A 319 -0.51 -6.14 -15.60
C PHE A 319 0.47 -7.04 -14.86
N ALA A 320 1.77 -6.85 -15.05
CA ALA A 320 2.78 -7.72 -14.45
C ALA A 320 2.79 -7.66 -12.93
N MET A 321 2.76 -6.44 -12.39
CA MET A 321 2.68 -6.20 -10.96
C MET A 321 1.36 -6.74 -10.39
N SER A 322 0.24 -6.31 -10.96
CA SER A 322 -1.09 -6.68 -10.48
C SER A 322 -1.32 -8.19 -10.53
N LEU A 323 -0.89 -8.85 -11.61
CA LEU A 323 -1.01 -10.30 -11.73
C LEU A 323 -0.11 -11.04 -10.74
N ASP A 324 1.16 -10.65 -10.56
CA ASP A 324 2.04 -11.31 -9.58
C ASP A 324 1.50 -11.16 -8.16
N ILE A 325 0.95 -9.99 -7.81
CA ILE A 325 0.27 -9.76 -6.52
C ILE A 325 -0.93 -10.71 -6.39
N MET A 326 -1.88 -10.64 -7.31
CA MET A 326 -3.13 -11.39 -7.22
C MET A 326 -2.91 -12.90 -7.26
N PHE A 327 -1.98 -13.37 -8.09
CA PHE A 327 -1.62 -14.79 -8.16
C PHE A 327 -1.09 -15.29 -6.81
N ARG A 328 -0.18 -14.55 -6.18
CA ARG A 328 0.40 -14.93 -4.88
C ARG A 328 -0.63 -14.85 -3.75
N MET A 329 -1.43 -13.78 -3.73
CA MET A 329 -2.49 -13.57 -2.75
C MET A 329 -3.53 -14.70 -2.81
N THR A 330 -4.06 -14.98 -4.01
CA THR A 330 -5.04 -16.05 -4.22
C THR A 330 -4.44 -17.42 -3.92
N HIS A 331 -3.18 -17.67 -4.30
CA HIS A 331 -2.52 -18.94 -4.00
C HIS A 331 -2.37 -19.23 -2.51
N TYR A 332 -2.19 -18.19 -1.68
CA TYR A 332 -2.00 -18.36 -0.24
C TYR A 332 -3.31 -18.31 0.57
N TRP A 333 -4.23 -17.42 0.20
CA TRP A 333 -5.48 -17.17 0.91
C TRP A 333 -6.68 -17.92 0.33
N GLY A 334 -6.61 -18.38 -0.92
CA GLY A 334 -7.71 -19.01 -1.65
C GLY A 334 -8.58 -18.02 -2.40
N SER A 335 -8.72 -16.77 -1.91
CA SER A 335 -9.47 -15.71 -2.60
C SER A 335 -8.81 -14.34 -2.41
N LEU A 336 -9.13 -13.39 -3.28
CA LEU A 336 -8.62 -12.01 -3.20
C LEU A 336 -9.36 -11.19 -2.13
N GLU A 337 -10.62 -11.50 -1.86
CA GLU A 337 -11.46 -10.82 -0.87
C GLU A 337 -11.00 -11.11 0.56
N SER A 338 -10.53 -12.35 0.80
CA SER A 338 -9.97 -12.78 2.08
C SER A 338 -8.47 -12.46 2.21
N ALA A 339 -7.84 -12.01 1.13
CA ALA A 339 -6.41 -11.79 1.12
C ALA A 339 -6.00 -10.67 2.08
N ARG A 340 -4.99 -10.96 2.89
CA ARG A 340 -4.35 -10.02 3.82
C ARG A 340 -2.85 -9.98 3.58
N GLY A 341 -2.25 -8.82 3.78
CA GLY A 341 -0.82 -8.62 3.65
C GLY A 341 -0.47 -7.17 3.37
N VAL A 342 0.83 -6.92 3.21
CA VAL A 342 1.38 -5.60 2.89
C VAL A 342 2.02 -5.66 1.51
N VAL A 343 1.61 -4.74 0.64
CA VAL A 343 2.16 -4.57 -0.70
C VAL A 343 2.88 -3.23 -0.77
N LEU A 344 4.16 -3.27 -1.11
CA LEU A 344 5.04 -2.12 -1.22
C LEU A 344 5.32 -1.84 -2.70
N ILE A 345 5.05 -0.61 -3.16
CA ILE A 345 5.21 -0.25 -4.58
C ILE A 345 6.01 1.05 -4.69
N ASP A 346 7.19 0.98 -5.29
CA ASP A 346 7.99 2.18 -5.58
C ASP A 346 7.62 2.77 -6.94
N GLU A 347 7.42 4.09 -7.01
CA GLU A 347 6.97 4.86 -8.17
C GLU A 347 5.70 4.29 -8.83
N MET A 348 4.60 4.23 -8.09
CA MET A 348 3.32 3.64 -8.53
C MET A 348 2.95 4.02 -9.98
N GLU A 349 3.15 5.28 -10.34
CA GLU A 349 2.86 5.92 -11.62
C GLU A 349 3.68 5.42 -12.83
N THR A 350 4.80 4.73 -12.59
CA THR A 350 5.79 4.46 -13.64
C THR A 350 5.17 3.65 -14.79
N HIS A 351 5.31 4.20 -16.00
CA HIS A 351 4.71 3.71 -17.25
C HIS A 351 3.17 3.65 -17.30
N LEU A 352 2.43 4.16 -16.31
CA LEU A 352 0.97 4.17 -16.35
C LEU A 352 0.42 5.25 -17.28
N HIS A 353 -0.64 4.93 -18.03
CA HIS A 353 -1.43 5.94 -18.73
C HIS A 353 -2.17 6.84 -17.72
N PRO A 354 -2.34 8.16 -17.96
CA PRO A 354 -2.98 9.08 -17.02
C PRO A 354 -4.34 8.62 -16.48
N ARG A 355 -5.19 8.03 -17.34
CA ARG A 355 -6.47 7.43 -16.91
C ARG A 355 -6.30 6.38 -15.81
N TRP A 356 -5.30 5.51 -15.93
CA TRP A 356 -5.03 4.50 -14.91
C TRP A 356 -4.38 5.09 -13.68
N LYS A 357 -3.51 6.11 -13.80
CA LYS A 357 -2.94 6.80 -12.63
C LYS A 357 -4.02 7.29 -11.67
N ILE A 358 -5.12 7.82 -12.21
CA ILE A 358 -6.28 8.31 -11.44
C ILE A 358 -7.04 7.17 -10.73
N GLN A 359 -7.10 5.99 -11.34
CA GLN A 359 -7.98 4.90 -10.89
C GLN A 359 -7.25 3.78 -10.14
N VAL A 360 -5.92 3.70 -10.23
CA VAL A 360 -5.12 2.55 -9.78
C VAL A 360 -5.33 2.24 -8.29
N VAL A 361 -5.33 3.25 -7.42
CA VAL A 361 -5.51 3.07 -5.98
C VAL A 361 -6.90 2.49 -5.68
N SER A 362 -7.96 3.12 -6.22
CA SER A 362 -9.33 2.65 -6.02
C SER A 362 -9.59 1.27 -6.64
N ALA A 363 -8.92 0.94 -7.74
CA ALA A 363 -9.05 -0.37 -8.36
C ALA A 363 -8.34 -1.47 -7.56
N LEU A 364 -7.13 -1.20 -7.03
CA LEU A 364 -6.42 -2.13 -6.17
C LEU A 364 -7.18 -2.40 -4.86
N ARG A 365 -7.79 -1.36 -4.27
CA ARG A 365 -8.62 -1.49 -3.06
C ARG A 365 -9.86 -2.35 -3.28
N ARG A 366 -10.53 -2.22 -4.41
CA ARG A 366 -11.70 -3.05 -4.75
C ARG A 366 -11.30 -4.49 -5.04
N ALA A 367 -10.21 -4.69 -5.78
CA ALA A 367 -9.70 -6.01 -6.10
C ALA A 367 -9.19 -6.79 -4.87
N MET A 368 -8.57 -6.10 -3.91
CA MET A 368 -7.94 -6.71 -2.73
C MET A 368 -8.22 -5.87 -1.48
N PRO A 369 -9.46 -5.89 -0.95
CA PRO A 369 -9.88 -5.00 0.12
C PRO A 369 -9.11 -5.21 1.42
N GLY A 370 -8.59 -6.41 1.67
CA GLY A 370 -7.87 -6.72 2.88
C GLY A 370 -6.36 -6.45 2.85
N VAL A 371 -5.82 -5.95 1.74
CA VAL A 371 -4.39 -5.74 1.54
C VAL A 371 -4.02 -4.28 1.80
N GLN A 372 -3.04 -4.04 2.67
CA GLN A 372 -2.48 -2.71 2.92
C GLN A 372 -1.48 -2.36 1.82
N PHE A 373 -1.73 -1.27 1.11
CA PHE A 373 -0.82 -0.75 0.09
C PHE A 373 -0.02 0.44 0.64
N ILE A 374 1.30 0.34 0.61
CA ILE A 374 2.20 1.46 0.91
C ILE A 374 3.03 1.71 -0.34
N PHE A 375 2.89 2.88 -0.95
CA PHE A 375 3.56 3.17 -2.20
C PHE A 375 4.21 4.55 -2.21
N SER A 376 5.17 4.75 -3.11
CA SER A 376 5.72 6.07 -3.40
C SER A 376 5.19 6.58 -4.74
N THR A 377 5.05 7.89 -4.87
CA THR A 377 4.69 8.54 -6.14
C THR A 377 5.25 9.95 -6.21
N HIS A 378 5.61 10.38 -7.42
CA HIS A 378 5.87 11.77 -7.79
C HIS A 378 4.75 12.37 -8.63
N ASP A 379 3.71 11.59 -8.95
CA ASP A 379 2.60 12.01 -9.78
C ASP A 379 1.35 12.34 -8.93
N PRO A 380 0.80 13.58 -9.03
CA PRO A 380 -0.42 13.97 -8.31
C PRO A 380 -1.65 13.14 -8.70
N LEU A 381 -1.68 12.60 -9.92
CA LEU A 381 -2.81 11.79 -10.39
C LEU A 381 -2.97 10.50 -9.58
N CYS A 382 -1.87 9.94 -9.08
CA CYS A 382 -1.90 8.74 -8.23
C CYS A 382 -2.38 9.01 -6.80
N LEU A 383 -2.56 10.28 -6.40
CA LEU A 383 -3.16 10.61 -5.10
C LEU A 383 -4.70 10.52 -5.13
N ARG A 384 -5.29 10.36 -6.32
CA ARG A 384 -6.73 10.14 -6.46
C ARG A 384 -7.12 8.78 -5.89
N GLY A 385 -8.23 8.77 -5.15
CA GLY A 385 -8.73 7.57 -4.47
C GLY A 385 -8.16 7.32 -3.07
N LEU A 386 -7.29 8.21 -2.58
CA LEU A 386 -6.82 8.23 -1.20
C LEU A 386 -7.78 8.99 -0.28
N THR A 387 -7.82 8.60 0.98
CA THR A 387 -8.61 9.23 2.04
C THR A 387 -7.75 10.10 2.96
N GLN A 388 -8.37 10.67 3.99
CA GLN A 388 -7.72 11.55 4.93
C GLN A 388 -6.55 10.86 5.64
N HIS A 389 -5.43 11.59 5.74
CA HIS A 389 -4.16 11.14 6.29
C HIS A 389 -3.51 9.96 5.55
N GLU A 390 -3.95 9.56 4.36
CA GLU A 390 -3.24 8.50 3.61
C GLU A 390 -2.02 9.01 2.85
N VAL A 391 -1.94 10.31 2.61
CA VAL A 391 -0.78 10.93 1.97
C VAL A 391 0.20 11.43 3.03
N ARG A 392 1.47 11.06 2.86
CA ARG A 392 2.60 11.43 3.71
C ARG A 392 3.62 12.15 2.85
N VAL A 393 3.84 13.44 3.13
CA VAL A 393 4.77 14.28 2.35
C VAL A 393 6.10 14.36 3.08
N LEU A 394 7.17 14.04 2.38
CA LEU A 394 8.54 14.05 2.89
C LEU A 394 9.32 15.17 2.22
N PHE A 395 10.00 15.98 3.01
CA PHE A 395 10.88 17.03 2.51
C PHE A 395 12.20 17.07 3.27
N ARG A 396 13.18 17.77 2.73
CA ARG A 396 14.44 18.06 3.42
C ARG A 396 14.36 19.43 4.04
N ASP A 397 14.60 19.52 5.34
CA ASP A 397 14.68 20.79 6.05
C ASP A 397 15.98 21.55 5.65
N PRO A 398 16.15 22.82 6.08
CA PRO A 398 17.38 23.57 5.83
C PRO A 398 18.66 22.91 6.38
N ARG A 399 18.54 21.97 7.33
CA ARG A 399 19.65 21.21 7.91
C ARG A 399 19.92 19.90 7.15
N GLN A 400 19.25 19.70 6.01
CA GLN A 400 19.33 18.50 5.16
C GLN A 400 18.81 17.22 5.83
N GLN A 401 18.04 17.35 6.91
CA GLN A 401 17.35 16.24 7.56
C GLN A 401 16.00 15.99 6.89
N ILE A 402 15.64 14.72 6.76
CA ILE A 402 14.35 14.33 6.16
C ILE A 402 13.29 14.40 7.25
N VAL A 403 12.22 15.14 6.99
CA VAL A 403 11.09 15.35 7.90
C VAL A 403 9.78 15.14 7.16
N GLU A 404 8.75 14.74 7.91
CA GLU A 404 7.38 14.69 7.42
C GLU A 404 6.74 16.08 7.54
N LEU A 405 5.99 16.49 6.51
CA LEU A 405 5.14 17.66 6.60
C LEU A 405 3.82 17.30 7.32
N SER A 406 3.59 17.97 8.45
CA SER A 406 2.36 17.83 9.24
C SER A 406 1.23 18.71 8.70
N GLU A 407 -0.02 18.38 9.07
CA GLU A 407 -1.21 19.21 8.83
C GLU A 407 -1.51 19.49 7.35
N LEU A 408 -1.54 18.43 6.55
CA LEU A 408 -1.86 18.52 5.13
C LEU A 408 -3.38 18.67 4.88
N PRO A 409 -3.78 19.49 3.90
CA PRO A 409 -5.18 19.68 3.55
C PRO A 409 -5.78 18.43 2.87
N LEU A 410 -7.10 18.23 2.90
CA LEU A 410 -7.71 17.05 2.27
C LEU A 410 -7.47 17.00 0.75
N VAL A 411 -6.83 15.93 0.25
CA VAL A 411 -6.67 15.66 -1.19
C VAL A 411 -8.01 15.51 -1.91
N GLN A 412 -9.03 14.99 -1.21
CA GLN A 412 -10.35 14.77 -1.78
C GLN A 412 -11.01 16.11 -2.14
N GLY A 413 -11.43 16.22 -3.40
CA GLY A 413 -12.09 17.43 -3.91
C GLY A 413 -11.15 18.49 -4.50
N MET A 414 -9.83 18.40 -4.29
CA MET A 414 -8.88 19.33 -4.93
C MET A 414 -8.80 19.11 -6.43
N ASP A 415 -8.61 20.16 -7.22
CA ASP A 415 -8.19 20.04 -8.62
C ASP A 415 -6.71 19.63 -8.72
N ILE A 416 -6.29 19.12 -9.89
CA ILE A 416 -4.88 18.76 -10.16
C ILE A 416 -4.00 19.99 -10.02
N GLU A 417 -4.44 21.15 -10.52
CA GLU A 417 -3.70 22.41 -10.37
C GLU A 417 -3.51 22.77 -8.90
N GLN A 418 -4.57 22.65 -8.09
CA GLN A 418 -4.50 22.88 -6.65
C GLN A 418 -3.56 21.89 -5.95
N LEU A 419 -3.58 20.61 -6.33
CA LEU A 419 -2.65 19.61 -5.80
C LEU A 419 -1.20 19.97 -6.13
N LEU A 420 -0.94 20.35 -7.39
CA LEU A 420 0.39 20.76 -7.84
C LEU A 420 0.89 21.99 -7.08
N THR A 421 0.04 22.99 -6.84
CA THR A 421 0.40 24.22 -6.13
C THR A 421 0.34 24.11 -4.60
N SER A 422 -0.24 23.03 -4.07
CA SER A 422 -0.34 22.81 -2.62
C SER A 422 0.97 22.31 -2.02
N ASP A 423 1.01 22.23 -0.69
CA ASP A 423 2.15 21.72 0.06
C ASP A 423 2.47 20.23 -0.20
N TYR A 424 1.63 19.52 -0.97
CA TYR A 424 1.93 18.16 -1.45
C TYR A 424 3.07 18.13 -2.47
N PHE A 425 3.14 19.12 -3.37
CA PHE A 425 4.12 19.17 -4.46
C PHE A 425 4.91 20.48 -4.50
N GLY A 426 4.41 21.55 -3.87
CA GLY A 426 5.14 22.79 -3.64
C GLY A 426 5.45 23.59 -4.90
N LEU A 427 4.68 23.43 -5.98
CA LEU A 427 4.90 24.23 -7.19
C LEU A 427 4.40 25.66 -6.96
N LEU A 428 5.27 26.63 -7.17
CA LEU A 428 4.92 28.05 -7.07
C LEU A 428 3.86 28.46 -8.10
N SER A 429 3.81 27.75 -9.23
CA SER A 429 2.89 27.96 -10.33
C SER A 429 2.94 26.77 -11.29
N THR A 430 1.83 26.48 -11.93
CA THR A 430 1.67 25.47 -12.99
C THR A 430 1.74 26.09 -14.38
N LEU A 431 1.90 27.42 -14.46
CA LEU A 431 2.00 28.15 -15.73
C LEU A 431 3.36 27.88 -16.39
N ASP A 432 3.37 27.85 -17.72
CA ASP A 432 4.61 27.74 -18.49
C ASP A 432 5.53 28.95 -18.18
N GLY A 433 6.83 28.71 -18.03
CA GLY A 433 7.81 29.77 -17.73
C GLY A 433 7.85 30.87 -18.79
N THR A 434 7.51 30.54 -20.04
CA THR A 434 7.30 31.52 -21.11
C THR A 434 6.12 32.44 -20.80
N LEU A 435 4.98 31.87 -20.40
CA LEU A 435 3.76 32.59 -20.04
C LEU A 435 3.95 33.41 -18.76
N GLU A 436 4.64 32.88 -17.76
CA GLU A 436 4.98 33.64 -16.54
C GLU A 436 5.84 34.87 -16.83
N ASN A 437 6.86 34.71 -17.65
CA ASN A 437 7.72 35.83 -18.05
C ASN A 437 6.93 36.87 -18.85
N LEU A 438 5.97 36.41 -19.65
CA LEU A 438 5.10 37.27 -20.44
C LEU A 438 4.12 38.04 -19.55
N LEU A 439 3.53 37.40 -18.54
CA LEU A 439 2.71 38.02 -17.51
C LEU A 439 3.51 39.00 -16.63
N LYS A 440 4.72 38.64 -16.20
CA LYS A 440 5.62 39.55 -15.45
C LYS A 440 6.01 40.77 -16.28
N ARG A 441 6.33 40.59 -17.56
CA ARG A 441 6.60 41.69 -18.50
C ARG A 441 5.38 42.58 -18.67
N TYR A 442 4.21 41.99 -18.84
CA TYR A 442 2.94 42.69 -18.94
C TYR A 442 2.65 43.55 -17.69
N GLU A 443 2.73 42.98 -16.50
CA GLU A 443 2.57 43.70 -15.22
C GLU A 443 3.57 44.85 -15.08
N HIS A 444 4.83 44.59 -15.42
CA HIS A 444 5.89 45.60 -15.34
C HIS A 444 5.67 46.77 -16.31
N THR A 445 5.23 46.48 -17.53
CA THR A 445 4.93 47.48 -18.57
C THR A 445 3.70 48.31 -18.20
N ILE A 446 2.69 47.70 -17.58
CA ILE A 446 1.50 48.42 -17.09
C ILE A 446 1.83 49.37 -15.93
N GLN A 447 2.75 48.98 -15.04
CA GLN A 447 3.10 49.79 -13.87
C GLN A 447 4.01 50.98 -14.19
N ARG A 448 4.85 50.91 -15.24
CA ARG A 448 5.95 51.87 -15.43
C ARG A 448 5.73 53.01 -16.42
N THR A 449 4.76 52.99 -17.34
CA THR A 449 4.53 54.18 -18.19
C THR A 449 3.18 54.22 -18.93
N PRO A 450 2.37 55.30 -18.80
CA PRO A 450 1.31 55.60 -19.75
C PRO A 450 1.94 56.04 -21.07
N GLY A 451 2.04 55.13 -22.06
CA GLY A 451 2.58 55.46 -23.39
C GLY A 451 3.09 54.29 -24.22
N GLN A 452 3.34 53.11 -23.62
CA GLN A 452 3.79 51.92 -24.35
C GLN A 452 2.63 51.05 -24.88
N GLN A 453 1.58 51.65 -25.44
CA GLN A 453 0.38 50.93 -25.91
C GLN A 453 0.66 49.90 -27.00
N ARG A 454 1.68 50.10 -27.84
CA ARG A 454 2.09 49.13 -28.86
C ARG A 454 2.68 47.86 -28.23
N LEU A 455 3.60 48.02 -27.27
CA LEU A 455 4.21 46.89 -26.57
C LEU A 455 3.17 46.10 -25.76
N ILE A 456 2.23 46.80 -25.12
CA ILE A 456 1.10 46.16 -24.42
C ILE A 456 0.24 45.37 -25.40
N HIS A 457 -0.10 45.95 -26.56
CA HIS A 457 -0.91 45.26 -27.57
C HIS A 457 -0.20 44.03 -28.17
N ASP A 458 1.11 44.09 -28.35
CA ASP A 458 1.91 42.97 -28.84
C ASP A 458 1.96 41.83 -27.80
N ILE A 459 2.12 42.16 -26.51
CA ILE A 459 2.08 41.20 -25.40
C ILE A 459 0.66 40.61 -25.24
N GLU A 460 -0.40 41.42 -25.36
CA GLU A 460 -1.81 40.97 -25.35
C GLU A 460 -2.08 39.99 -26.50
N ARG A 461 -1.52 40.24 -27.69
CA ARG A 461 -1.63 39.34 -28.84
C ARG A 461 -0.90 38.02 -28.60
N GLU A 462 0.30 38.04 -28.03
CA GLU A 462 0.99 36.80 -27.64
C GLU A 462 0.21 36.03 -26.57
N LEU A 463 -0.31 36.70 -25.52
CA LEU A 463 -1.16 36.07 -24.49
C LEU A 463 -2.38 35.37 -25.08
N SER A 464 -3.04 36.00 -26.05
CA SER A 464 -4.23 35.42 -26.70
C SER A 464 -3.94 34.10 -27.42
N GLN A 465 -2.70 33.90 -27.89
CA GLN A 465 -2.28 32.65 -28.53
C GLN A 465 -2.07 31.53 -27.51
N TYR A 466 -1.56 31.83 -26.31
CA TYR A 466 -1.43 30.86 -25.21
C TYR A 466 -2.79 30.49 -24.59
N GLN A 467 -3.74 31.42 -24.54
CA GLN A 467 -5.09 31.21 -23.99
C GLN A 467 -5.96 30.24 -24.80
N ALA A 468 -5.69 30.04 -26.09
CA ALA A 468 -6.40 29.07 -26.91
C ALA A 468 -6.12 27.60 -26.51
N LEU A 469 -5.05 27.34 -25.73
CA LEU A 469 -4.54 26.01 -25.39
C LEU A 469 -4.94 25.51 -23.99
N SER A 470 -5.43 26.36 -23.07
CA SER A 470 -5.93 25.89 -21.75
C SER A 470 -7.41 25.49 -21.83
N GLY A 471 -7.67 24.21 -21.58
CA GLY A 471 -8.95 23.55 -21.87
C GLY A 471 -10.06 23.75 -20.84
N ASN A 472 -9.92 24.63 -19.84
CA ASN A 472 -10.93 24.80 -18.79
C ASN A 472 -11.86 26.00 -19.08
N PRO A 473 -13.20 25.80 -19.20
CA PRO A 473 -14.17 26.88 -19.41
C PRO A 473 -14.11 27.98 -18.35
N VAL A 474 -13.80 27.62 -17.09
CA VAL A 474 -13.68 28.56 -15.96
C VAL A 474 -12.47 29.49 -16.15
N GLN A 475 -11.34 28.95 -16.59
CA GLN A 475 -10.14 29.73 -16.85
C GLN A 475 -10.30 30.65 -18.06
N ARG A 476 -11.07 30.24 -19.09
CA ARG A 476 -11.42 31.12 -20.22
C ARG A 476 -12.25 32.33 -19.78
N VAL A 477 -13.23 32.12 -18.90
CA VAL A 477 -14.08 33.20 -18.36
C VAL A 477 -13.26 34.17 -17.50
N ILE A 478 -12.36 33.66 -16.66
CA ILE A 478 -11.48 34.50 -15.83
C ILE A 478 -10.51 35.30 -16.72
N ALA A 479 -9.91 34.66 -17.72
CA ALA A 479 -8.98 35.31 -18.65
C ALA A 479 -9.67 36.39 -19.50
N GLU A 480 -10.87 36.13 -20.02
CA GLU A 480 -11.67 37.10 -20.77
C GLU A 480 -12.10 38.28 -19.88
N GLY A 481 -12.44 37.99 -18.62
CA GLY A 481 -12.75 39.00 -17.61
C GLY A 481 -11.56 39.91 -17.31
N ILE A 482 -10.36 39.34 -17.15
CA ILE A 482 -9.11 40.11 -16.94
C ILE A 482 -8.78 40.95 -18.17
N ALA A 483 -8.87 40.39 -19.38
CA ALA A 483 -8.59 41.10 -20.62
C ALA A 483 -9.50 42.32 -20.83
N ARG A 484 -10.82 42.16 -20.59
CA ARG A 484 -11.78 43.27 -20.71
C ARG A 484 -11.65 44.30 -19.60
N TYR A 485 -11.33 43.87 -18.37
CA TYR A 485 -11.03 44.80 -17.28
C TYR A 485 -9.86 45.72 -17.64
N VAL A 486 -8.79 45.16 -18.22
CA VAL A 486 -7.64 45.95 -18.67
C VAL A 486 -8.05 46.91 -19.80
N GLU A 487 -8.84 46.46 -20.77
CA GLU A 487 -9.28 47.30 -21.89
C GLU A 487 -10.14 48.49 -21.42
N GLN A 488 -11.04 48.28 -20.46
CA GLN A 488 -11.91 49.31 -19.90
C GLN A 488 -11.19 50.23 -18.90
N ALA A 489 -10.23 49.70 -18.13
CA ALA A 489 -9.41 50.49 -17.22
C ALA A 489 -8.51 51.53 -17.92
N ARG A 490 -8.42 51.50 -19.26
CA ARG A 490 -7.77 52.54 -20.08
C ARG A 490 -8.56 53.85 -20.16
N GLN A 491 -9.87 53.86 -19.88
CA GLN A 491 -10.73 54.99 -20.22
C GLN A 491 -10.85 56.07 -19.13
N THR A 492 -10.72 55.74 -17.83
CA THR A 492 -10.66 56.76 -16.74
C THR A 492 -10.10 56.20 -15.41
N PRO A 493 -9.23 56.93 -14.68
CA PRO A 493 -8.66 56.45 -13.40
C PRO A 493 -9.64 56.38 -12.22
N LEU A 494 -10.74 57.15 -12.27
CA LEU A 494 -11.67 57.34 -11.14
C LEU A 494 -12.63 56.14 -10.92
N GLU A 495 -12.67 55.16 -11.83
CA GLU A 495 -13.66 54.07 -11.84
C GLU A 495 -13.06 52.68 -11.60
N ARG A 496 -11.75 52.57 -11.31
CA ARG A 496 -11.05 51.29 -11.14
C ARG A 496 -11.70 50.36 -10.12
N GLU A 497 -12.17 50.92 -9.00
CA GLU A 497 -12.83 50.13 -7.94
C GLU A 497 -14.20 49.56 -8.39
N LYS A 498 -14.97 50.33 -9.18
CA LYS A 498 -16.23 49.86 -9.76
C LYS A 498 -15.99 48.84 -10.86
N LEU A 499 -15.02 49.09 -11.75
CA LEU A 499 -14.64 48.19 -12.83
C LEU A 499 -14.11 46.84 -12.30
N HIS A 500 -13.38 46.87 -11.18
CA HIS A 500 -12.90 45.65 -10.52
C HIS A 500 -14.08 44.84 -9.95
N GLN A 501 -15.03 45.50 -9.27
CA GLN A 501 -16.23 44.86 -8.77
C GLN A 501 -17.14 44.32 -9.88
N ASP A 502 -17.22 45.01 -11.01
CA ASP A 502 -18.02 44.60 -12.17
C ASP A 502 -17.37 43.42 -12.91
N ALA A 503 -16.05 43.40 -13.05
CA ALA A 503 -15.31 42.26 -13.59
C ALA A 503 -15.50 41.01 -12.72
N VAL A 504 -15.38 41.14 -11.39
CA VAL A 504 -15.63 40.05 -10.44
C VAL A 504 -17.08 39.58 -10.52
N ARG A 505 -18.08 40.47 -10.57
CA ARG A 505 -19.50 40.09 -10.71
C ARG A 505 -19.78 39.38 -12.03
N MET A 506 -19.15 39.82 -13.12
CA MET A 506 -19.33 39.21 -14.43
C MET A 506 -18.69 37.82 -14.48
N ILE A 507 -17.49 37.65 -13.92
CA ILE A 507 -16.85 36.33 -13.76
C ILE A 507 -17.77 35.41 -12.96
N VAL A 508 -18.31 35.87 -11.83
CA VAL A 508 -19.25 35.08 -11.01
C VAL A 508 -20.52 34.72 -11.78
N LYS A 509 -21.08 35.65 -12.56
CA LYS A 509 -22.30 35.42 -13.36
C LYS A 509 -22.06 34.41 -14.50
N SER A 510 -20.96 34.55 -15.23
CA SER A 510 -20.58 33.63 -16.30
C SER A 510 -20.25 32.23 -15.77
N LEU A 511 -19.69 32.13 -14.57
CA LEU A 511 -19.49 30.85 -13.88
C LEU A 511 -20.80 30.19 -13.44
N GLN A 512 -21.81 30.98 -13.06
CA GLN A 512 -23.15 30.48 -12.75
C GLN A 512 -23.93 30.05 -14.00
N GLU A 513 -23.73 30.72 -15.13
CA GLU A 513 -24.34 30.35 -16.42
C GLU A 513 -23.69 29.09 -17.01
N ALA A 514 -22.38 28.87 -16.79
CA ALA A 514 -21.69 27.64 -17.21
C ALA A 514 -21.98 26.40 -16.34
N GLN A 515 -22.63 26.56 -15.18
CA GLN A 515 -23.07 25.47 -14.30
C GLN A 515 -24.52 25.02 -14.53
N ARG A 516 -25.28 25.71 -15.40
CA ARG A 516 -26.60 25.29 -15.89
C ARG A 516 -26.46 24.56 -17.22
#